data_AF-A0A4C1SQJ4-F1
#
_entry.id   AF-A0A4C1SQJ4-F1
#
_cell.length_a   1.000
_cell.length_b   1.000
_cell.length_c   1.000
_cell.angle_alpha   90.00
_cell.angle_beta   90.00
_cell.angle_gamma   90.00
#
_symmetry.space_group_name_H-M   'P 1'
#
loop_
_entity.id
_entity.type
_entity.pdbx_description
1 polymer ?
#
loop_
_entity_poly.entity_id
_entity_poly.type
_entity_poly.pdbx_seq_one_letter_code
_entity_poly.pdbx_strand_id
1 'polypeptide(L)' 'MIAAISPADINYDETLSTLRYADRAKQIVCKAVVNRDTNAKLIRELKKKYKNYVIFLKAEALKCKK' A
#
# COMPACT_ATOMS: atom_id res chain seq x y z
N MET A 1 -2.45 9.99 15.02
CA MET A 1 -2.87 11.33 15.49
C MET A 1 -2.46 11.45 16.95
N ILE A 2 -2.01 12.63 17.38
CA ILE A 2 -1.72 12.95 18.79
C ILE A 2 -2.58 14.15 19.15
N ALA A 3 -3.33 14.06 20.25
CA ALA A 3 -4.12 15.16 20.79
C ALA A 3 -3.38 15.77 21.98
N ALA A 4 -2.98 17.03 21.87
CA ALA A 4 -2.38 17.78 22.97
C ALA A 4 -3.47 18.60 23.67
N ILE A 5 -3.57 18.46 25.00
CA ILE A 5 -4.61 19.11 25.81
C ILE A 5 -3.97 19.81 27.02
N SER A 6 -4.64 20.84 27.52
CA SER A 6 -4.24 21.53 28.75
C SER A 6 -5.05 21.01 29.93
N PRO A 7 -4.43 20.73 31.11
CA PRO A 7 -5.15 20.26 32.28
C PRO A 7 -5.88 21.38 33.05
N ALA A 8 -5.74 22.65 32.64
CA ALA A 8 -6.36 23.78 33.31
C ALA A 8 -7.89 23.79 33.06
N ASP A 9 -8.64 24.07 34.12
CA ASP A 9 -10.10 24.19 34.17
C ASP A 9 -10.64 25.26 33.22
N ILE A 10 -9.91 26.37 33.04
CA ILE A 10 -10.25 27.43 32.09
C ILE A 10 -10.36 26.95 30.64
N ASN A 11 -9.70 25.83 30.30
CA ASN A 11 -9.64 25.30 28.94
C ASN A 11 -10.47 24.02 28.78
N TYR A 12 -11.42 23.78 29.69
CA TYR A 12 -12.23 22.57 29.72
C TYR A 12 -13.01 22.35 28.42
N ASP A 13 -13.69 23.37 27.90
CA ASP A 13 -14.52 23.26 26.69
C ASP A 13 -13.70 22.91 25.44
N GLU A 14 -12.53 23.53 25.28
CA GLU A 14 -11.60 23.25 24.18
C GLU A 14 -10.96 21.87 24.31
N THR A 15 -10.62 21.47 25.53
CA THR A 15 -10.08 20.15 25.85
C THR A 15 -11.09 19.05 25.54
N LEU A 16 -12.36 19.26 25.91
CA LEU A 16 -13.46 18.34 25.60
C LEU A 16 -13.68 18.22 24.09
N SER A 17 -13.66 19.34 23.37
CA SER A 17 -13.81 19.37 21.92
C SER A 17 -12.67 18.62 21.22
N THR A 18 -11.44 18.79 21.70
CA THR A 18 -10.24 18.07 21.22
C THR A 18 -10.35 16.57 21.45
N LEU A 19 -10.77 16.14 22.64
CA LEU A 19 -10.97 14.72 22.97
C LEU A 19 -12.08 14.08 22.14
N ARG A 20 -13.20 14.78 21.92
CA ARG A 20 -14.29 14.33 21.03
C ARG A 20 -13.83 14.17 19.59
N TYR A 21 -12.95 15.04 19.10
CA TYR A 21 -12.37 14.88 17.78
C TYR A 21 -11.42 13.68 17.72
N ALA A 22 -10.59 13.48 18.74
CA ALA A 22 -9.70 12.33 18.83
C ALA A 22 -10.46 10.98 18.85
N ASP A 23 -11.58 10.90 19.57
CA ASP A 23 -12.41 9.69 19.58
C ASP A 23 -13.00 9.37 18.20
N ARG A 24 -13.51 10.38 17.48
CA ARG A 24 -13.95 10.21 16.09
C ARG A 24 -12.82 9.79 15.16
N ALA A 25 -11.64 10.38 15.31
CA ALA A 25 -10.47 10.02 14.51
C ALA A 25 -10.02 8.57 14.75
N LYS A 26 -10.19 8.04 15.97
CA LYS A 26 -9.91 6.63 16.30
C LYS A 26 -10.79 5.65 15.50
N GLN A 27 -12.01 6.06 15.14
CA GLN A 27 -12.96 5.21 14.42
C GLN A 27 -12.67 5.12 12.91
N ILE A 28 -11.74 5.92 12.39
CA ILE A 28 -11.40 5.92 10.96
C ILE A 28 -10.58 4.67 10.63
N VAL A 29 -11.15 3.81 9.77
CA VAL A 29 -10.48 2.58 9.30
C VAL A 29 -9.62 2.90 8.08
N CYS A 30 -8.30 2.85 8.25
CA CYS A 30 -7.34 3.07 7.17
C CYS A 30 -6.94 1.75 6.50
N LYS A 31 -7.14 1.64 5.18
CA LYS A 31 -6.59 0.53 4.39
C LYS A 31 -5.22 0.93 3.83
N ALA A 32 -4.16 0.67 4.58
CA ALA A 32 -2.80 0.90 4.11
C ALA A 32 -2.43 -0.10 3.00
N VAL A 33 -2.05 0.42 1.83
CA VAL A 33 -1.52 -0.39 0.72
C VAL A 33 -0.07 0.03 0.51
N VAL A 34 0.83 -0.96 0.41
CA VAL A 34 2.22 -0.68 0.05
C VAL A 34 2.24 -0.16 -1.39
N ASN A 35 2.53 1.12 -1.55
CA ASN A 35 2.66 1.74 -2.86
C ASN A 35 3.97 1.24 -3.52
N ARG A 36 3.89 0.11 -4.21
CA ARG A 36 4.99 -0.38 -5.05
C ARG A 36 4.95 0.38 -6.36
N ASP A 37 6.13 0.75 -6.86
CA ASP A 37 6.27 1.38 -8.15
C ASP A 37 5.59 0.54 -9.25
N THR A 38 4.58 1.12 -9.89
CA THR A 38 3.81 0.49 -10.97
C THR A 38 4.73 0.10 -12.13
N ASN A 39 5.78 0.89 -12.38
CA ASN A 39 6.76 0.64 -13.42
C ASN A 39 7.59 -0.60 -13.09
N ALA A 40 8.04 -0.75 -11.83
CA ALA A 40 8.78 -1.92 -11.40
C ALA A 40 7.94 -3.21 -11.49
N LYS A 41 6.65 -3.14 -11.15
CA LYS A 41 5.71 -4.27 -11.32
C LYS A 41 5.53 -4.63 -12.79
N LEU A 42 5.33 -3.64 -13.65
CA LEU A 42 5.17 -3.83 -15.10
C LEU A 42 6.42 -4.45 -15.71
N ILE A 43 7.61 -3.93 -15.39
CA ILE A 43 8.89 -4.46 -15.87
C ILE A 43 9.07 -5.92 -15.43
N ARG A 44 8.69 -6.27 -14.19
CA ARG A 44 8.77 -7.65 -13.70
C ARG A 44 7.83 -8.59 -14.46
N GLU A 45 6.60 -8.17 -14.72
CA GLU A 45 5.64 -8.95 -15.50
C GLU A 45 6.08 -9.12 -16.96
N LEU A 46 6.58 -8.05 -17.59
CA LEU A 46 7.10 -8.08 -18.95
C LEU A 46 8.31 -9.02 -19.06
N LYS A 47 9.29 -8.93 -18.14
CA LYS A 47 10.43 -9.85 -18.10
C LYS A 47 10.01 -11.31 -17.91
N LYS A 48 8.99 -11.56 -17.09
CA LYS A 48 8.44 -12.92 -16.88
C LYS A 48 7.79 -13.46 -18.15
N LYS A 49 6.97 -12.66 -18.83
CA LYS A 49 6.33 -13.05 -20.11
C LYS A 49 7.38 -13.33 -21.19
N TYR A 50 8.39 -12.47 -21.32
CA TYR A 50 9.49 -12.66 -22.26
C TYR A 50 10.24 -13.97 -21.99
N LYS A 51 10.61 -14.25 -20.73
CA LYS A 51 11.28 -15.50 -20.36
C LYS A 51 10.45 -16.74 -20.72
N ASN A 52 9.15 -16.71 -20.48
CA ASN A 52 8.26 -17.82 -20.83
C ASN A 52 8.20 -18.02 -22.35
N TYR A 53 8.12 -16.94 -23.13
CA TYR A 53 8.12 -17.00 -24.59
C TYR A 53 9.41 -17.61 -25.13
N VAL A 54 10.56 -17.21 -24.58
CA VAL A 54 11.87 -17.77 -24.97
C VAL A 54 11.96 -19.26 -24.65
N ILE A 55 11.44 -19.70 -23.50
CA ILE A 55 11.39 -21.13 -23.14
C ILE A 55 10.51 -21.90 -24.12
N PHE A 56 9.33 -21.36 -24.47
CA PHE A 56 8.41 -21.98 -25.42
C PHE A 56 9.06 -22.18 -26.80
N LEU A 57 9.67 -21.12 -27.35
CA LEU A 57 10.35 -21.20 -28.64
C LEU A 57 11.54 -22.16 -28.62
N LYS A 58 12.31 -22.20 -27.52
CA LYS A 58 13.38 -23.19 -27.35
C LYS A 58 12.84 -24.63 -27.30
N ALA A 59 11.69 -24.85 -26.67
CA ALA A 59 11.05 -26.16 -26.62
C ALA A 59 10.54 -26.59 -28.00
N GLU A 60 9.99 -25.68 -28.80
CA GLU A 60 9.62 -25.95 -30.20
C GLU A 60 10.83 -26.24 -31.08
N ALA A 61 11.91 -25.47 -30.94
CA ALA A 61 13.16 -25.71 -31.66
C ALA A 61 13.78 -27.09 -31.32
N LEU A 62 13.57 -27.59 -30.09
CA LEU A 62 14.02 -28.93 -29.68
C LEU A 62 13.15 -30.05 -30.28
N LYS A 63 11.85 -29.79 -30.49
CA LYS A 63 10.91 -30.74 -31.11
C LYS A 63 11.22 -30.96 -32.60
N CYS A 64 11.68 -29.92 -33.31
CA CYS A 64 11.97 -30.01 -34.74
C CYS A 64 13.31 -30.71 -35.07
N LYS A 65 14.15 -31.01 -34.06
CA LYS A 65 15.43 -31.73 -34.21
C LYS A 65 15.33 -33.25 -33.98
N LYS A 66 14.14 -33.76 -33.62
CA LYS A 66 13.83 -35.19 -33.58
C LYS A 66 13.06 -35.58 -34.83
#